data_AF-A0A1B8FAQ7-F1
#
_entry.id   AF-A0A1B8FAQ7-F1
#
_cell.length_a   1.000
_cell.length_b   1.000
_cell.length_c   1.000
_cell.angle_alpha   90.00
_cell.angle_beta   90.00
_cell.angle_gamma   90.00
#
_symmetry.space_group_name_H-M   'P 1'
#
loop_
_entity.id
_entity.type
_entity.pdbx_description
1 polymer ?
#
loop_
_entity_poly.entity_id
_entity_poly.type
_entity_poly.pdbx_seq_one_letter_code
_entity_poly.pdbx_strand_id
1 'polypeptide(L)'
;MKLEDEHADAVVRICSYRRRSFDQITIIRRPYVTEAVQDSLEAAFHTPPTSGLSIFDYLPKEIMTMVLLNLDVLTFFRFRQVNRYARMLSTTAPEYKLIATYGLEGMRALLRSDCARRFTMMHVYHLLVTDRCALCGHFGGFLFLLTATRCCFKCLENSPKLCLISTTNFARRAGISTSQLSKSYRSTLRTVSGIYSVFKERDRRPKKLMLKAEAIAALAPQTVFKENSIANLLIPATDNKEQRYMACIAFPAYNRRTGRTDAGVSCRGCHFRAMRRNRSYGYDGEVFSTTEFLSHFSTCLEARTIWAATNQGMMGVHDSAFILRSSSLFGLE
;
A
#
# COMPACT_ATOMS: atom_id res chain seq x y z
N MET A 1 -1.09 -13.54 -32.84
CA MET A 1 -0.38 -12.25 -32.70
C MET A 1 -1.39 -11.15 -33.02
N LYS A 2 -2.00 -10.51 -32.00
CA LYS A 2 -2.98 -9.44 -32.25
C LYS A 2 -2.22 -8.12 -32.44
N LEU A 3 -2.61 -7.33 -33.43
CA LEU A 3 -2.11 -5.97 -33.74
C LEU A 3 -2.27 -4.94 -32.59
N GLU A 4 -2.71 -5.36 -31.40
CA GLU A 4 -2.92 -4.50 -30.22
C GLU A 4 -1.62 -4.24 -29.44
N ASP A 5 -0.52 -4.98 -29.69
CA ASP A 5 0.69 -4.95 -28.85
C ASP A 5 1.81 -4.00 -29.31
N GLU A 6 1.88 -3.59 -30.58
CA GLU A 6 3.07 -2.86 -31.09
C GLU A 6 3.22 -1.45 -30.50
N HIS A 7 2.11 -0.85 -30.07
CA HIS A 7 2.09 0.50 -29.48
C HIS A 7 1.56 0.55 -28.04
N ALA A 8 1.22 -0.59 -27.42
CA ALA A 8 0.59 -0.61 -26.09
C ALA A 8 1.42 0.14 -25.02
N ASP A 9 2.71 -0.17 -24.93
CA ASP A 9 3.63 0.48 -23.98
C ASP A 9 3.81 1.98 -24.31
N ALA A 10 3.77 2.37 -25.59
CA ALA A 10 3.85 3.76 -26.00
C ALA A 10 2.57 4.55 -25.65
N VAL A 11 1.40 3.97 -25.91
CA VAL A 11 0.09 4.53 -25.53
C VAL A 11 0.03 4.75 -24.02
N VAL A 12 0.41 3.76 -23.21
CA VAL A 12 0.46 3.91 -21.74
C VAL A 12 1.40 5.05 -21.37
N ARG A 13 2.61 5.09 -21.91
CA ARG A 13 3.61 6.13 -21.60
C ARG A 13 3.11 7.55 -21.94
N ILE A 14 2.41 7.72 -23.06
CA ILE A 14 2.06 9.03 -23.62
C ILE A 14 0.69 9.52 -23.15
N CYS A 15 -0.29 8.63 -23.04
CA CYS A 15 -1.68 8.98 -22.76
C CYS A 15 -2.08 8.75 -21.29
N SER A 16 -1.19 8.18 -20.48
CA SER A 16 -1.39 8.01 -19.04
C SER A 16 -0.33 8.73 -18.20
N TYR A 17 -0.59 8.86 -16.91
CA TYR A 17 0.37 9.36 -15.94
C TYR A 17 0.16 8.70 -14.58
N ARG A 18 1.25 8.55 -13.80
CA ARG A 18 1.16 8.11 -12.41
C ARG A 18 0.91 9.30 -11.50
N ARG A 19 -0.13 9.25 -10.68
CA ARG A 19 -0.47 10.33 -9.74
C ARG A 19 0.40 10.26 -8.47
N ARG A 20 1.67 10.64 -8.60
CA ARG A 20 2.68 10.54 -7.52
C ARG A 20 2.28 11.27 -6.25
N SER A 21 1.53 12.37 -6.34
CA SER A 21 1.08 13.16 -5.18
C SER A 21 0.37 12.32 -4.11
N PHE A 22 -0.33 11.26 -4.50
CA PHE A 22 -0.98 10.35 -3.56
C PHE A 22 0.01 9.45 -2.83
N ASP A 23 1.02 8.96 -3.53
CA ASP A 23 2.06 8.12 -2.94
C ASP A 23 2.84 8.92 -1.87
N GLN A 24 3.08 10.20 -2.14
CA GLN A 24 3.91 11.09 -1.32
C GLN A 24 3.29 11.44 0.04
N ILE A 25 1.96 11.44 0.13
CA ILE A 25 1.23 11.73 1.38
C ILE A 25 0.97 10.48 2.22
N THR A 26 1.37 9.30 1.74
CA THR A 26 1.31 8.05 2.51
C THR A 26 2.66 7.76 3.16
N ILE A 27 2.85 6.58 3.78
CA ILE A 27 4.17 6.19 4.27
C ILE A 27 5.14 6.17 3.08
N ILE A 28 6.05 7.14 3.08
CA ILE A 28 6.98 7.38 1.98
C ILE A 28 7.90 6.17 1.82
N ARG A 29 7.94 5.64 0.60
CA ARG A 29 8.92 4.65 0.16
C ARG A 29 10.32 5.26 0.24
N ARG A 30 11.30 4.51 0.73
CA ARG A 30 12.70 4.96 0.74
C ARG A 30 13.57 3.94 0.00
N PRO A 31 13.50 3.93 -1.35
CA PRO A 31 14.20 2.97 -2.20
C PRO A 31 15.68 2.90 -1.89
N TYR A 32 16.36 4.04 -1.75
CA TYR A 32 17.79 4.10 -1.41
C TYR A 32 18.18 3.34 -0.12
N VAL A 33 17.25 3.18 0.84
CA VAL A 33 17.52 2.40 2.07
C VAL A 33 17.16 0.92 1.87
N THR A 34 16.16 0.61 1.04
CA THR A 34 15.78 -0.78 0.75
C THR A 34 16.71 -1.43 -0.27
N GLU A 35 17.20 -0.70 -1.27
CA GLU A 35 18.20 -1.12 -2.25
C GLU A 35 19.47 -1.63 -1.57
N ALA A 36 19.97 -0.93 -0.54
CA ALA A 36 21.15 -1.34 0.23
C ALA A 36 21.02 -2.72 0.91
N VAL A 37 19.79 -3.20 1.13
CA VAL A 37 19.53 -4.51 1.74
C VAL A 37 18.86 -5.49 0.78
N GLN A 38 18.55 -5.08 -0.45
CA GLN A 38 17.73 -5.85 -1.38
C GLN A 38 18.43 -7.15 -1.77
N ASP A 39 19.70 -7.11 -2.18
CA ASP A 39 20.48 -8.29 -2.55
C ASP A 39 20.54 -9.31 -1.40
N SER A 40 20.72 -8.83 -0.18
CA SER A 40 20.72 -9.66 1.03
C SER A 40 19.35 -10.32 1.26
N LEU A 41 18.25 -9.64 0.93
CA LEU A 41 16.91 -10.18 1.10
C LEU A 41 16.52 -11.15 -0.01
N GLU A 42 16.95 -10.90 -1.25
CA GLU A 42 16.63 -11.71 -2.42
C GLU A 42 17.52 -12.96 -2.58
N ALA A 43 18.76 -12.91 -2.08
CA ALA A 43 19.72 -14.00 -2.23
C ALA A 43 20.06 -14.68 -0.90
N ALA A 44 20.36 -15.98 -1.01
CA ALA A 44 21.07 -16.72 0.04
C ALA A 44 22.54 -16.30 0.06
N PHE A 45 23.23 -16.53 1.19
CA PHE A 45 24.67 -16.30 1.23
C PHE A 45 25.41 -17.29 0.33
N HIS A 46 26.51 -16.86 -0.28
CA HIS A 46 27.35 -17.72 -1.13
C HIS A 46 27.99 -18.88 -0.35
N THR A 47 28.21 -18.70 0.96
CA THR A 47 28.73 -19.75 1.83
C THR A 47 27.66 -20.83 2.07
N PRO A 48 27.95 -22.12 1.80
CA PRO A 48 26.97 -23.17 1.98
C PRO A 48 26.58 -23.39 3.46
N PRO A 49 25.38 -23.91 3.74
CA PRO A 49 25.00 -24.30 5.09
C PRO A 49 25.88 -25.44 5.58
N THR A 50 26.40 -25.32 6.80
CA THR A 50 27.23 -26.35 7.46
C THR A 50 26.43 -27.20 8.44
N SER A 51 25.16 -26.84 8.67
CA SER A 51 24.26 -27.51 9.61
C SER A 51 22.83 -27.39 9.10
N GLY A 52 22.02 -28.42 9.32
CA GLY A 52 20.59 -28.44 9.01
C GLY A 52 19.74 -27.72 10.06
N LEU A 53 18.44 -28.00 10.06
CA LEU A 53 17.48 -27.54 11.07
C LEU A 53 17.05 -28.65 12.04
N SER A 54 17.84 -29.72 12.14
CA SER A 54 17.63 -30.82 13.10
C SER A 54 16.28 -31.50 12.83
N ILE A 55 15.37 -31.54 13.81
CA ILE A 55 14.05 -32.17 13.67
C ILE A 55 13.22 -31.63 12.51
N PHE A 56 13.50 -30.41 12.05
CA PHE A 56 12.78 -29.84 10.92
C PHE A 56 13.18 -30.52 9.60
N ASP A 57 14.40 -31.07 9.50
CA ASP A 57 14.94 -31.71 8.30
C ASP A 57 14.19 -33.00 7.92
N TYR A 58 13.40 -33.56 8.84
CA TYR A 58 12.52 -34.70 8.55
C TYR A 58 11.26 -34.33 7.75
N LEU A 59 10.94 -33.04 7.63
CA LEU A 59 9.79 -32.59 6.86
C LEU A 59 10.11 -32.56 5.35
N PRO A 60 9.16 -32.94 4.48
CA PRO A 60 9.28 -32.66 3.05
C PRO A 60 9.43 -31.16 2.79
N LYS A 61 10.18 -30.79 1.75
CA LYS A 61 10.49 -29.39 1.42
C LYS A 61 9.22 -28.57 1.19
N GLU A 62 8.20 -29.18 0.61
CA GLU A 62 6.90 -28.58 0.35
C GLU A 62 6.22 -28.17 1.66
N ILE A 63 6.25 -29.05 2.65
CA ILE A 63 5.70 -28.79 3.99
C ILE A 63 6.50 -27.70 4.69
N MET A 64 7.84 -27.73 4.60
CA MET A 64 8.67 -26.64 5.12
C MET A 64 8.28 -25.30 4.50
N THR A 65 8.18 -25.22 3.17
CA THR A 65 7.78 -23.99 2.47
C THR A 65 6.39 -23.51 2.90
N MET A 66 5.41 -24.42 3.02
CA MET A 66 4.07 -24.07 3.52
C MET A 66 4.12 -23.50 4.93
N VAL A 67 4.88 -24.11 5.85
CA VAL A 67 5.07 -23.60 7.21
C VAL A 67 5.69 -22.20 7.18
N LEU A 68 6.76 -22.02 6.41
CA LEU A 68 7.46 -20.74 6.32
C LEU A 68 6.56 -19.63 5.78
N LEU A 69 5.78 -19.88 4.74
CA LEU A 69 4.87 -18.88 4.17
C LEU A 69 3.71 -18.53 5.10
N ASN A 70 3.37 -19.40 6.06
CA ASN A 70 2.37 -19.14 7.10
C ASN A 70 2.94 -18.48 8.36
N LEU A 71 4.25 -18.24 8.45
CA LEU A 71 4.82 -17.41 9.50
C LEU A 71 4.44 -15.94 9.29
N ASP A 72 4.19 -15.22 10.38
CA ASP A 72 4.04 -13.76 10.34
C ASP A 72 5.33 -13.09 9.86
N VAL A 73 5.21 -11.91 9.24
CA VAL A 73 6.35 -11.21 8.62
C VAL A 73 7.53 -11.07 9.58
N LEU A 74 7.28 -10.75 10.86
CA LEU A 74 8.36 -10.59 11.84
C LEU A 74 9.01 -11.93 12.19
N THR A 75 8.20 -12.95 12.47
CA THR A 75 8.69 -14.30 12.80
C THR A 75 9.43 -14.93 11.62
N PHE A 76 8.98 -14.70 10.39
CA PHE A 76 9.68 -15.13 9.17
C PHE A 76 11.09 -14.55 9.10
N PHE A 77 11.26 -13.23 9.30
CA PHE A 77 12.59 -12.61 9.29
C PHE A 77 13.48 -13.08 10.44
N ARG A 78 12.91 -13.36 11.62
CA ARG A 78 13.66 -13.96 12.73
C ARG A 78 14.12 -15.37 12.41
N PHE A 79 13.23 -16.20 11.85
CA PHE A 79 13.59 -17.55 11.40
C PHE A 79 14.71 -17.51 10.35
N ARG A 80 14.61 -16.60 9.37
CA ARG A 80 15.64 -16.40 8.34
C ARG A 80 17.04 -16.08 8.91
N GLN A 81 17.11 -15.59 10.15
CA GLN A 81 18.35 -15.25 10.85
C GLN A 81 18.91 -16.38 11.74
N VAL A 82 18.21 -17.51 11.88
CA VAL A 82 18.62 -18.62 12.77
C VAL A 82 19.93 -19.26 12.32
N ASN A 83 20.03 -19.65 11.05
CA ASN A 83 21.24 -20.20 10.45
C ASN A 83 21.22 -20.04 8.91
N ARG A 84 22.31 -20.44 8.24
CA ARG A 84 22.42 -20.34 6.77
C ARG A 84 21.38 -21.21 6.04
N TYR A 85 21.01 -22.36 6.59
CA TYR A 85 20.03 -23.27 5.99
C TYR A 85 18.62 -22.69 6.04
N ALA A 86 18.20 -22.14 7.18
CA ALA A 86 16.94 -21.40 7.34
C ALA A 86 16.85 -20.25 6.34
N ARG A 87 17.93 -19.48 6.18
CA ARG A 87 18.00 -18.42 5.19
C ARG A 87 17.80 -18.93 3.77
N MET A 88 18.47 -20.03 3.41
CA MET A 88 18.37 -20.64 2.09
C MET A 88 16.93 -21.12 1.82
N LEU A 89 16.30 -21.84 2.76
CA LEU A 89 14.91 -22.29 2.62
C LEU A 89 13.94 -21.12 2.45
N SER A 90 14.03 -20.10 3.33
CA SER A 90 13.20 -18.90 3.25
C SER A 90 13.35 -18.16 1.92
N THR A 91 14.55 -18.14 1.36
CA THR A 91 14.85 -17.40 0.13
C THR A 91 14.48 -18.18 -1.14
N THR A 92 14.39 -19.50 -1.06
CA THR A 92 14.10 -20.36 -2.22
C THR A 92 12.64 -20.30 -2.63
N ALA A 93 11.73 -20.02 -1.69
CA ALA A 93 10.28 -19.94 -1.95
C ALA A 93 9.94 -18.87 -3.00
N PRO A 94 9.23 -19.21 -4.09
CA PRO A 94 8.93 -18.29 -5.19
C PRO A 94 8.05 -17.11 -4.75
N GLU A 95 7.13 -17.34 -3.81
CA GLU A 95 6.29 -16.30 -3.23
C GLU A 95 7.13 -15.26 -2.50
N TYR A 96 8.08 -15.71 -1.67
CA TYR A 96 8.99 -14.81 -0.96
C TYR A 96 9.88 -14.04 -1.92
N LYS A 97 10.41 -14.67 -2.99
CA LYS A 97 11.21 -13.98 -4.01
C LYS A 97 10.45 -12.80 -4.61
N LEU A 98 9.19 -13.01 -5.00
CA LEU A 98 8.36 -11.93 -5.54
C LEU A 98 8.11 -10.82 -4.52
N ILE A 99 7.89 -11.16 -3.25
CA ILE A 99 7.73 -10.17 -2.18
C ILE A 99 9.03 -9.41 -1.94
N ALA A 100 10.18 -10.09 -1.90
CA ALA A 100 11.49 -9.48 -1.69
C ALA A 100 11.82 -8.48 -2.81
N THR A 101 11.47 -8.80 -4.05
CA THR A 101 11.73 -7.95 -5.22
C THR A 101 10.74 -6.80 -5.37
N TYR A 102 9.44 -7.05 -5.21
CA TYR A 102 8.41 -6.05 -5.55
C TYR A 102 7.63 -5.53 -4.34
N GLY A 103 7.61 -6.26 -3.23
CA GLY A 103 6.82 -5.98 -2.03
C GLY A 103 7.61 -5.44 -0.83
N LEU A 104 8.92 -5.21 -0.97
CA LEU A 104 9.82 -4.89 0.14
C LEU A 104 9.40 -3.65 0.95
N GLU A 105 8.94 -2.60 0.28
CA GLU A 105 8.46 -1.39 0.95
C GLU A 105 7.21 -1.66 1.80
N GLY A 106 6.32 -2.55 1.34
CA GLY A 106 5.16 -2.99 2.12
C GLY A 106 5.57 -3.76 3.38
N MET A 107 6.52 -4.70 3.27
CA MET A 107 7.08 -5.41 4.43
C MET A 107 7.73 -4.45 5.43
N ARG A 108 8.53 -3.51 4.93
CA ARG A 108 9.17 -2.48 5.76
C ARG A 108 8.13 -1.64 6.49
N ALA A 109 7.06 -1.24 5.80
CA ALA A 109 5.99 -0.46 6.39
C ALA A 109 5.28 -1.25 7.50
N LEU A 110 4.99 -2.55 7.28
CA LEU A 110 4.43 -3.44 8.30
C LEU A 110 5.35 -3.56 9.53
N LEU A 111 6.66 -3.72 9.33
CA LEU A 111 7.63 -3.82 10.42
C LEU A 111 7.73 -2.52 11.23
N ARG A 112 7.86 -1.37 10.54
CA ARG A 112 8.01 -0.06 11.19
C ARG A 112 6.73 0.42 11.89
N SER A 113 5.58 -0.04 11.40
CA SER A 113 4.27 0.32 11.95
C SER A 113 3.77 -0.65 13.02
N ASP A 114 4.59 -1.62 13.44
CA ASP A 114 4.26 -2.64 14.45
C ASP A 114 3.06 -3.53 14.03
N CYS A 115 2.89 -3.74 12.73
CA CYS A 115 1.82 -4.55 12.13
C CYS A 115 2.32 -5.88 11.56
N ALA A 116 3.63 -6.10 11.47
CA ALA A 116 4.25 -7.29 10.89
C ALA A 116 3.82 -8.63 11.51
N ARG A 117 3.43 -8.63 12.80
CA ARG A 117 2.99 -9.86 13.50
C ARG A 117 1.56 -10.29 13.16
N ARG A 118 0.81 -9.46 12.45
CA ARG A 118 -0.62 -9.68 12.15
C ARG A 118 -0.84 -10.46 10.87
N PHE A 119 0.15 -10.47 9.97
CA PHE A 119 0.00 -10.98 8.61
C PHE A 119 1.16 -11.90 8.27
N THR A 120 0.82 -12.98 7.58
CA THR A 120 1.76 -14.00 7.13
C THR A 120 2.46 -13.58 5.85
N MET A 121 3.56 -14.24 5.50
CA MET A 121 4.17 -14.05 4.18
C MET A 121 3.19 -14.35 3.05
N MET A 122 2.37 -15.40 3.19
CA MET A 122 1.35 -15.74 2.21
C MET A 122 0.29 -14.65 2.06
N HIS A 123 -0.13 -13.99 3.16
CA HIS A 123 -1.03 -12.84 3.07
C HIS A 123 -0.39 -11.69 2.28
N VAL A 124 0.89 -11.37 2.52
CA VAL A 124 1.60 -10.32 1.76
C VAL A 124 1.76 -10.71 0.28
N TYR A 125 2.02 -11.99 -0.01
CA TYR A 125 2.08 -12.52 -1.37
C TYR A 125 0.75 -12.30 -2.10
N HIS A 126 -0.36 -12.73 -1.51
CA HIS A 126 -1.70 -12.56 -2.10
C HIS A 126 -2.04 -11.10 -2.34
N LEU A 127 -1.67 -10.21 -1.43
CA LEU A 127 -1.83 -8.77 -1.62
C LEU A 127 -1.02 -8.27 -2.81
N LEU A 128 0.21 -8.74 -2.98
CA LEU A 128 1.08 -8.35 -4.08
C LEU A 128 0.51 -8.79 -5.42
N VAL A 129 -0.02 -10.01 -5.53
CA VAL A 129 -0.53 -10.55 -6.81
C VAL A 129 -2.00 -10.21 -7.10
N THR A 130 -2.67 -9.51 -6.19
CA THR A 130 -4.01 -8.96 -6.39
C THR A 130 -3.91 -7.51 -6.82
N ASP A 131 -4.59 -7.11 -7.89
CA ASP A 131 -4.64 -5.72 -8.38
C ASP A 131 -5.89 -4.97 -7.89
N ARG A 132 -6.89 -5.68 -7.37
CA ARG A 132 -8.20 -5.14 -6.98
C ARG A 132 -8.22 -4.54 -5.58
N CYS A 133 -8.98 -3.45 -5.45
CA CYS A 133 -9.42 -2.88 -4.20
C CYS A 133 -10.44 -3.82 -3.54
N ALA A 134 -10.16 -4.26 -2.32
CA ALA A 134 -11.04 -5.15 -1.56
C ALA A 134 -12.39 -4.51 -1.17
N LEU A 135 -12.53 -3.19 -1.35
CA LEU A 135 -13.74 -2.44 -0.97
C LEU A 135 -14.66 -2.11 -2.16
N CYS A 136 -14.11 -1.93 -3.36
CA CYS A 136 -14.88 -1.47 -4.52
C CYS A 136 -14.53 -2.15 -5.85
N GLY A 137 -13.57 -3.08 -5.88
CA GLY A 137 -13.20 -3.82 -7.10
C GLY A 137 -12.38 -3.06 -8.15
N HIS A 138 -12.25 -1.74 -8.04
CA HIS A 138 -11.36 -0.94 -8.92
C HIS A 138 -9.88 -1.22 -8.59
N PHE A 139 -8.94 -0.73 -9.39
CA PHE A 139 -7.52 -0.90 -9.10
C PHE A 139 -7.13 -0.37 -7.72
N GLY A 140 -6.50 -1.21 -6.90
CA GLY A 140 -6.02 -0.88 -5.57
C GLY A 140 -4.53 -0.56 -5.57
N GLY A 141 -4.15 0.71 -5.68
CA GLY A 141 -2.74 1.13 -5.66
C GLY A 141 -2.10 1.18 -4.27
N PHE A 142 -2.86 0.91 -3.21
CA PHE A 142 -2.43 1.13 -1.83
C PHE A 142 -2.65 -0.08 -0.94
N LEU A 143 -1.79 -0.25 0.05
CA LEU A 143 -1.92 -1.22 1.13
C LEU A 143 -2.19 -0.48 2.45
N PHE A 144 -3.38 -0.70 3.00
CA PHE A 144 -3.74 -0.26 4.34
C PHE A 144 -3.24 -1.27 5.38
N LEU A 145 -2.35 -0.84 6.26
CA LEU A 145 -1.49 -1.73 7.03
C LEU A 145 -2.18 -2.39 8.21
N LEU A 146 -3.19 -1.75 8.84
CA LEU A 146 -3.78 -2.30 10.07
C LEU A 146 -4.60 -3.58 9.81
N THR A 147 -5.21 -3.70 8.63
CA THR A 147 -6.02 -4.85 8.19
C THR A 147 -5.45 -5.55 6.97
N ALA A 148 -4.24 -5.18 6.53
CA ALA A 148 -3.62 -5.66 5.29
C ALA A 148 -4.61 -5.64 4.12
N THR A 149 -5.27 -4.50 3.93
CA THR A 149 -6.33 -4.35 2.93
C THR A 149 -5.81 -3.58 1.73
N ARG A 150 -5.88 -4.19 0.55
CA ARG A 150 -5.59 -3.49 -0.71
C ARG A 150 -6.74 -2.55 -1.05
N CYS A 151 -6.45 -1.27 -1.26
CA CYS A 151 -7.47 -0.27 -1.52
C CYS A 151 -7.07 0.76 -2.59
N CYS A 152 -8.08 1.36 -3.22
CA CYS A 152 -7.88 2.53 -4.07
C CYS A 152 -7.90 3.81 -3.23
N PHE A 153 -7.38 4.91 -3.78
CA PHE A 153 -7.28 6.17 -3.06
C PHE A 153 -8.65 6.73 -2.62
N LYS A 154 -9.67 6.63 -3.48
CA LYS A 154 -11.05 7.05 -3.16
C LYS A 154 -11.61 6.31 -1.95
N CYS A 155 -11.35 5.01 -1.85
CA CYS A 155 -11.75 4.22 -0.69
C CYS A 155 -10.93 4.55 0.55
N LEU A 156 -9.62 4.80 0.40
CA LEU A 156 -8.76 5.23 1.51
C LEU A 156 -9.33 6.50 2.18
N GLU A 157 -9.71 7.50 1.39
CA GLU A 157 -10.27 8.76 1.89
C GLU A 157 -11.66 8.62 2.52
N ASN A 158 -12.54 7.87 1.87
CA ASN A 158 -13.98 7.99 2.13
C ASN A 158 -14.58 6.77 2.83
N SER A 159 -13.91 5.61 2.82
CA SER A 159 -14.49 4.40 3.39
C SER A 159 -14.59 4.51 4.92
N PRO A 160 -15.76 4.26 5.52
CA PRO A 160 -15.88 4.17 6.98
C PRO A 160 -15.07 2.99 7.54
N LYS A 161 -14.87 1.92 6.76
CA LYS A 161 -14.08 0.75 7.15
C LYS A 161 -12.60 1.04 7.35
N LEU A 162 -12.08 2.12 6.76
CA LEU A 162 -10.69 2.54 6.90
C LEU A 162 -10.52 3.75 7.83
N CYS A 163 -11.56 4.07 8.62
CA CYS A 163 -11.53 5.22 9.51
C CYS A 163 -10.61 4.98 10.70
N LEU A 164 -9.61 5.85 10.85
CA LEU A 164 -8.66 5.80 11.95
C LEU A 164 -8.93 6.90 12.98
N ILE A 165 -8.52 6.60 14.21
CA ILE A 165 -8.52 7.52 15.33
C ILE A 165 -7.28 7.27 16.18
N SER A 166 -6.69 8.32 16.74
CA SER A 166 -5.59 8.18 17.69
C SER A 166 -6.07 7.54 18.99
N THR A 167 -5.19 6.78 19.64
CA THR A 167 -5.51 6.17 20.95
C THR A 167 -5.85 7.23 22.00
N THR A 168 -5.24 8.42 21.91
CA THR A 168 -5.53 9.54 22.82
C THR A 168 -6.91 10.13 22.58
N ASN A 169 -7.27 10.41 21.33
CA ASN A 169 -8.58 10.98 21.00
C ASN A 169 -9.71 9.97 21.27
N PHE A 170 -9.48 8.69 20.99
CA PHE A 170 -10.43 7.66 21.32
C PHE A 170 -10.62 7.54 22.82
N ALA A 171 -9.54 7.40 23.62
CA ALA A 171 -9.64 7.30 25.07
C ALA A 171 -10.42 8.48 25.67
N ARG A 172 -10.13 9.70 25.20
CA ARG A 172 -10.85 10.91 25.60
C ARG A 172 -12.35 10.85 25.26
N ARG A 173 -12.71 10.48 24.02
CA ARG A 173 -14.12 10.37 23.57
C ARG A 173 -14.86 9.20 24.24
N ALA A 174 -14.14 8.14 24.54
CA ALA A 174 -14.61 6.94 25.23
C ALA A 174 -14.78 7.15 26.75
N GLY A 175 -14.25 8.26 27.30
CA GLY A 175 -14.27 8.54 28.73
C GLY A 175 -13.33 7.66 29.56
N ILE A 176 -12.32 7.05 28.95
CA ILE A 176 -11.41 6.08 29.61
C ILE A 176 -9.96 6.57 29.62
N SER A 177 -9.14 5.98 30.49
CA SER A 177 -7.71 6.26 30.48
C SER A 177 -7.00 5.57 29.31
N THR A 178 -5.91 6.17 28.82
CA THR A 178 -5.06 5.55 27.79
C THR A 178 -4.41 4.24 28.28
N SER A 179 -4.15 4.13 29.58
CA SER A 179 -3.68 2.90 30.23
C SER A 179 -4.71 1.79 30.12
N GLN A 180 -5.97 2.06 30.50
CA GLN A 180 -7.08 1.12 30.39
C GLN A 180 -7.33 0.70 28.94
N LEU A 181 -7.30 1.64 28.00
CA LEU A 181 -7.41 1.34 26.57
C LEU A 181 -6.30 0.38 26.11
N SER A 182 -5.05 0.62 26.50
CA SER A 182 -3.93 -0.22 26.07
C SER A 182 -3.96 -1.65 26.65
N LYS A 183 -4.60 -1.84 27.80
CA LYS A 183 -4.87 -3.17 28.39
C LYS A 183 -5.99 -3.89 27.64
N SER A 184 -7.06 -3.16 27.30
CA SER A 184 -8.32 -3.72 26.76
C SER A 184 -8.29 -3.89 25.24
N TYR A 185 -7.41 -3.18 24.53
CA TYR A 185 -7.33 -3.20 23.08
C TYR A 185 -5.89 -3.09 22.57
N ARG A 186 -5.42 -4.14 21.89
CA ARG A 186 -4.05 -4.23 21.34
C ARG A 186 -3.96 -4.05 19.82
N SER A 187 -5.10 -3.90 19.14
CA SER A 187 -5.13 -3.77 17.68
C SER A 187 -4.77 -2.34 17.22
N THR A 188 -3.54 -1.91 17.49
CA THR A 188 -3.03 -0.56 17.16
C THR A 188 -1.90 -0.61 16.15
N LEU A 189 -1.75 0.49 15.40
CA LEU A 189 -0.62 0.78 14.52
C LEU A 189 0.25 1.88 15.13
N ARG A 190 1.56 1.69 15.08
CA ARG A 190 2.55 2.75 15.36
C ARG A 190 2.67 3.64 14.13
N THR A 191 2.45 4.94 14.27
CA THR A 191 2.66 5.85 13.15
C THR A 191 4.13 5.89 12.77
N VAL A 192 4.44 6.04 11.48
CA VAL A 192 5.81 6.20 10.97
C VAL A 192 6.07 7.68 10.68
N SER A 193 7.34 8.10 10.64
CA SER A 193 7.68 9.48 10.27
C SER A 193 7.43 9.71 8.78
N GLY A 194 6.77 10.80 8.45
CA GLY A 194 6.42 11.17 7.07
C GLY A 194 5.65 12.48 7.03
N ILE A 195 5.35 12.93 5.81
CA ILE A 195 4.49 14.08 5.54
C ILE A 195 3.16 13.49 5.07
N TYR A 196 2.09 13.71 5.83
CA TYR A 196 0.78 13.10 5.58
C TYR A 196 -0.29 14.11 5.16
N SER A 197 0.14 15.32 4.81
CA SER A 197 -0.73 16.39 4.34
C SER A 197 -0.41 16.74 2.90
N VAL A 198 -1.46 16.99 2.11
CA VAL A 198 -1.34 17.51 0.74
C VAL A 198 -0.72 18.91 0.73
N PHE A 199 -0.94 19.69 1.81
CA PHE A 199 -0.46 21.06 1.95
C PHE A 199 0.89 21.16 2.67
N LYS A 200 1.53 20.02 2.98
CA LYS A 200 2.83 19.91 3.66
C LYS A 200 2.92 20.55 5.04
N GLU A 201 1.80 20.82 5.69
CA GLU A 201 1.84 21.24 7.09
C GLU A 201 2.34 20.06 7.94
N ARG A 202 3.19 20.35 8.92
CA ARG A 202 3.64 19.34 9.89
C ARG A 202 2.46 19.03 10.81
N ASP A 203 1.64 18.07 10.40
CA ASP A 203 0.48 17.68 11.18
C ASP A 203 0.90 17.07 12.53
N ARG A 204 0.08 17.25 13.57
CA ARG A 204 0.34 16.67 14.90
C ARG A 204 0.23 15.15 14.81
N ARG A 205 1.36 14.48 14.61
CA ARG A 205 1.41 13.02 14.47
C ARG A 205 1.10 12.31 15.79
N PRO A 206 -0.03 11.59 15.90
CA PRO A 206 -0.30 10.76 17.07
C PRO A 206 0.69 9.58 17.11
N LYS A 207 1.10 9.13 18.30
CA LYS A 207 2.05 8.00 18.44
C LYS A 207 1.45 6.66 17.98
N LYS A 208 0.16 6.45 18.24
CA LYS A 208 -0.58 5.23 17.88
C LYS A 208 -1.95 5.56 17.30
N LEU A 209 -2.33 4.80 16.29
CA LEU A 209 -3.62 4.84 15.62
C LEU A 209 -4.32 3.49 15.74
N MET A 210 -5.64 3.49 15.57
CA MET A 210 -6.44 2.27 15.48
C MET A 210 -7.70 2.48 14.66
N LEU A 211 -8.25 1.38 14.15
CA LEU A 211 -9.54 1.38 13.46
C LEU A 211 -10.65 1.71 14.43
N LYS A 212 -11.35 2.78 14.13
CA LYS A 212 -12.39 3.36 14.98
C LYS A 212 -13.55 2.38 15.17
N ALA A 213 -14.08 1.83 14.08
CA ALA A 213 -15.21 0.91 14.12
C ALA A 213 -14.87 -0.39 14.85
N GLU A 214 -13.71 -1.00 14.55
CA GLU A 214 -13.27 -2.23 15.22
C GLU A 214 -13.01 -2.03 16.72
N ALA A 215 -12.41 -0.89 17.11
CA ALA A 215 -12.19 -0.58 18.52
C ALA A 215 -13.50 -0.40 19.28
N ILE A 216 -14.51 0.25 18.68
CA ILE A 216 -15.85 0.38 19.28
C ILE A 216 -16.47 -1.01 19.46
N ALA A 217 -16.48 -1.83 18.40
CA ALA A 217 -17.08 -3.16 18.43
C ALA A 217 -16.40 -4.09 19.45
N ALA A 218 -15.07 -4.02 19.57
CA ALA A 218 -14.31 -4.86 20.50
C ALA A 218 -14.48 -4.44 21.97
N LEU A 219 -14.69 -3.14 22.25
CA LEU A 219 -14.75 -2.61 23.61
C LEU A 219 -16.18 -2.47 24.16
N ALA A 220 -17.19 -2.38 23.30
CA ALA A 220 -18.59 -2.25 23.74
C ALA A 220 -19.05 -3.40 24.65
N PRO A 221 -18.73 -4.68 24.38
CA PRO A 221 -19.09 -5.79 25.26
C PRO A 221 -18.36 -5.78 26.60
N GLN A 222 -17.24 -5.06 26.72
CA GLN A 222 -16.40 -5.06 27.92
C GLN A 222 -16.89 -4.07 28.99
N THR A 223 -17.98 -3.32 28.73
CA THR A 223 -18.54 -2.30 29.64
C THR A 223 -17.50 -1.25 30.10
N VAL A 224 -16.49 -0.99 29.27
CA VAL A 224 -15.38 -0.09 29.58
C VAL A 224 -15.76 1.39 29.35
N PHE A 225 -16.78 1.64 28.54
CA PHE A 225 -17.23 2.99 28.18
C PHE A 225 -17.99 3.67 29.32
N LYS A 226 -17.80 4.99 29.49
CA LYS A 226 -18.70 5.83 30.29
C LYS A 226 -20.01 6.08 29.53
N GLU A 227 -21.07 6.47 30.24
CA GLU A 227 -22.36 6.86 29.64
C GLU A 227 -22.19 7.84 28.47
N ASN A 228 -22.99 7.65 27.41
CA ASN A 228 -22.98 8.45 26.17
C ASN A 228 -21.67 8.48 25.36
N SER A 229 -20.63 7.74 25.76
CA SER A 229 -19.33 7.77 25.09
C SER A 229 -19.34 7.14 23.69
N ILE A 230 -20.22 6.17 23.45
CA ILE A 230 -20.38 5.54 22.13
C ILE A 230 -20.94 6.57 21.13
N ALA A 231 -21.96 7.35 21.52
CA ALA A 231 -22.50 8.41 20.67
C ALA A 231 -21.41 9.44 20.32
N ASN A 232 -20.61 9.85 21.31
CA ASN A 232 -19.47 10.74 21.10
C ASN A 232 -18.44 10.16 20.15
N LEU A 233 -18.21 8.85 20.15
CA LEU A 233 -17.31 8.19 19.21
C LEU A 233 -17.89 8.15 17.80
N LEU A 234 -19.20 8.03 17.61
CA LEU A 234 -19.81 7.91 16.28
C LEU A 234 -19.80 9.22 15.46
N ILE A 235 -19.61 10.39 16.09
CA ILE A 235 -19.61 11.70 15.41
C ILE A 235 -18.47 11.80 14.36
N PRO A 236 -18.77 11.93 13.05
CA PRO A 236 -17.76 11.93 11.98
C PRO A 236 -16.95 13.23 11.86
N ALA A 237 -17.54 14.38 12.22
CA ALA A 237 -16.97 15.72 11.98
C ALA A 237 -15.62 16.00 12.68
N THR A 238 -15.16 15.09 13.53
CA THR A 238 -13.91 15.22 14.31
C THR A 238 -12.82 14.27 13.84
N ASP A 239 -13.07 13.45 12.81
CA ASP A 239 -12.12 12.47 12.32
C ASP A 239 -11.14 13.13 11.34
N ASN A 240 -9.85 13.14 11.69
CA ASN A 240 -8.80 13.68 10.82
C ASN A 240 -8.52 12.68 9.68
N LYS A 241 -8.87 13.06 8.44
CA LYS A 241 -8.66 12.22 7.24
C LYS A 241 -7.19 11.88 7.01
N GLU A 242 -6.26 12.75 7.38
CA GLU A 242 -4.82 12.54 7.19
C GLU A 242 -4.30 11.34 8.00
N GLN A 243 -4.96 10.99 9.10
CA GLN A 243 -4.61 9.78 9.88
C GLN A 243 -4.74 8.51 9.05
N ARG A 244 -5.61 8.48 8.04
CA ARG A 244 -5.77 7.34 7.12
C ARG A 244 -4.50 7.12 6.31
N TYR A 245 -3.85 8.19 5.86
CA TYR A 245 -2.62 8.12 5.08
C TYR A 245 -1.42 7.66 5.93
N MET A 246 -1.43 7.96 7.24
CA MET A 246 -0.41 7.49 8.21
C MET A 246 -0.34 5.97 8.39
N ALA A 247 -1.38 5.25 7.97
CA ALA A 247 -1.49 3.80 8.06
C ALA A 247 -1.48 3.11 6.69
N CYS A 248 -1.07 3.84 5.65
CA CYS A 248 -1.15 3.37 4.29
C CYS A 248 0.21 3.52 3.59
N ILE A 249 0.47 2.68 2.59
CA ILE A 249 1.63 2.80 1.71
C ILE A 249 1.21 2.52 0.26
N ALA A 250 1.81 3.23 -0.69
CA ALA A 250 1.72 2.87 -2.11
C ALA A 250 2.33 1.47 -2.32
N PHE A 251 1.55 0.55 -2.86
CA PHE A 251 1.92 -0.86 -2.94
C PHE A 251 1.62 -1.39 -4.35
N PRO A 252 2.62 -1.88 -5.11
CA PRO A 252 2.40 -2.31 -6.48
C PRO A 252 1.57 -3.60 -6.54
N ALA A 253 0.98 -3.88 -7.70
CA ALA A 253 0.34 -5.14 -8.04
C ALA A 253 1.25 -5.91 -9.01
N TYR A 254 1.64 -7.13 -8.69
CA TYR A 254 2.42 -7.98 -9.58
C TYR A 254 1.49 -8.86 -10.43
N ASN A 255 1.56 -8.68 -11.75
CA ASN A 255 0.78 -9.49 -12.67
C ASN A 255 1.55 -10.76 -13.02
N ARG A 256 1.08 -11.90 -12.49
CA ARG A 256 1.71 -13.22 -12.70
C ARG A 256 1.74 -13.67 -14.16
N ARG A 257 0.83 -13.19 -15.00
CA ARG A 257 0.75 -13.55 -16.43
C ARG A 257 1.79 -12.81 -17.25
N THR A 258 2.00 -11.52 -16.97
CA THR A 258 2.93 -10.67 -17.73
C THR A 258 4.31 -10.57 -17.10
N GLY A 259 4.45 -10.99 -15.84
CA GLY A 259 5.68 -10.84 -15.06
C GLY A 259 6.02 -9.39 -14.71
N ARG A 260 5.08 -8.45 -14.91
CA ARG A 260 5.29 -7.01 -14.70
C ARG A 260 4.54 -6.52 -13.46
N THR A 261 5.09 -5.50 -12.79
CA THR A 261 4.40 -4.77 -11.72
C THR A 261 3.62 -3.59 -12.26
N ASP A 262 2.47 -3.34 -11.66
CA ASP A 262 1.61 -2.21 -11.91
C ASP A 262 1.52 -1.32 -10.68
N ALA A 263 1.74 -0.02 -10.86
CA ALA A 263 1.58 0.96 -9.80
C ALA A 263 0.28 1.78 -9.94
N GLY A 264 -0.50 1.50 -10.98
CA GLY A 264 -1.68 2.27 -11.33
C GLY A 264 -1.34 3.51 -12.15
N VAL A 265 -2.14 3.74 -13.18
CA VAL A 265 -2.06 4.92 -14.05
C VAL A 265 -3.41 5.60 -14.20
N SER A 266 -3.40 6.92 -14.36
CA SER A 266 -4.59 7.70 -14.67
C SER A 266 -4.52 8.22 -16.11
N CYS A 267 -5.69 8.40 -16.71
CA CYS A 267 -5.79 8.89 -18.08
C CYS A 267 -5.54 10.41 -18.18
N ARG A 268 -4.58 10.82 -19.02
CA ARG A 268 -4.30 12.24 -19.29
C ARG A 268 -5.47 12.94 -19.96
N GLY A 269 -6.13 12.27 -20.90
CA GLY A 269 -7.33 12.79 -21.57
C GLY A 269 -8.46 13.10 -20.58
N CYS A 270 -8.77 12.15 -19.69
CA CYS A 270 -9.76 12.36 -18.64
C CYS A 270 -9.37 13.51 -17.70
N HIS A 271 -8.08 13.64 -17.36
CA HIS A 271 -7.58 14.74 -16.53
C HIS A 271 -7.80 16.10 -17.19
N PHE A 272 -7.44 16.26 -18.47
CA PHE A 272 -7.67 17.51 -19.21
C PHE A 272 -9.15 17.85 -19.35
N ARG A 273 -10.00 16.83 -19.62
CA ARG A 273 -11.45 17.01 -19.66
C ARG A 273 -12.00 17.52 -18.33
N ALA A 274 -11.54 16.97 -17.20
CA ALA A 274 -11.94 17.40 -15.87
C ALA A 274 -11.52 18.86 -15.60
N MET A 275 -10.29 19.23 -15.97
CA MET A 275 -9.79 20.61 -15.86
C MET A 275 -10.64 21.61 -16.66
N ARG A 276 -11.00 21.30 -17.92
CA ARG A 276 -11.83 22.19 -18.75
C ARG A 276 -13.22 22.44 -18.20
N ARG A 277 -13.80 21.46 -17.49
CA ARG A 277 -15.15 21.58 -16.90
C ARG A 277 -15.18 22.37 -15.60
N ASN A 278 -14.06 22.98 -15.18
CA ASN A 278 -13.92 23.74 -13.94
C ASN A 278 -14.44 22.97 -12.70
N ARG A 279 -14.43 21.64 -12.76
CA ARG A 279 -14.61 20.79 -11.59
C ARG A 279 -13.35 20.99 -10.76
N SER A 280 -13.44 21.88 -9.77
CA SER A 280 -12.43 22.16 -8.73
C SER A 280 -11.53 20.96 -8.49
N TYR A 281 -10.20 21.13 -8.56
CA TYR A 281 -9.07 20.25 -8.17
C TYR A 281 -9.44 18.84 -7.65
N GLY A 282 -10.29 18.15 -8.40
CA GLY A 282 -11.12 17.10 -7.86
C GLY A 282 -10.41 15.79 -8.05
N TYR A 283 -10.54 14.93 -7.07
CA TYR A 283 -10.02 13.56 -7.01
C TYR A 283 -10.66 12.62 -8.05
N ASP A 284 -10.99 13.12 -9.24
CA ASP A 284 -11.84 12.49 -10.27
C ASP A 284 -11.02 11.69 -11.30
N GLY A 285 -9.78 11.34 -10.96
CA GLY A 285 -8.95 10.48 -11.78
C GLY A 285 -9.12 9.04 -11.34
N GLU A 286 -9.90 8.27 -12.08
CA GLU A 286 -9.86 6.81 -11.97
C GLU A 286 -8.42 6.34 -12.21
N VAL A 287 -7.99 5.40 -11.38
CA VAL A 287 -6.68 4.76 -11.48
C VAL A 287 -6.95 3.38 -12.04
N PHE A 288 -6.23 3.02 -13.09
CA PHE A 288 -6.35 1.77 -13.81
C PHE A 288 -5.06 0.99 -13.65
N SER A 289 -5.15 -0.34 -13.68
CA SER A 289 -3.99 -1.12 -14.16
C SER A 289 -3.68 -0.76 -15.61
N THR A 290 -2.48 -1.04 -16.07
CA THR A 290 -2.00 -0.89 -17.44
C THR A 290 -2.93 -1.59 -18.43
N THR A 291 -3.40 -2.80 -18.09
CA THR A 291 -4.34 -3.56 -18.93
C THR A 291 -5.71 -2.89 -19.01
N GLU A 292 -6.23 -2.42 -17.88
CA GLU A 292 -7.49 -1.67 -17.84
C GLU A 292 -7.38 -0.33 -18.53
N PHE A 293 -6.23 0.34 -18.43
CA PHE A 293 -5.98 1.60 -19.11
C PHE A 293 -6.02 1.43 -20.62
N LEU A 294 -5.42 0.37 -21.17
CA LEU A 294 -5.50 0.07 -22.61
C LEU A 294 -6.94 -0.17 -23.06
N SER A 295 -7.73 -0.87 -22.22
CA SER A 295 -9.17 -1.05 -22.47
C SER A 295 -9.92 0.29 -22.43
N HIS A 296 -9.64 1.14 -21.45
CA HIS A 296 -10.19 2.49 -21.34
C HIS A 296 -9.80 3.39 -22.53
N PHE A 297 -8.55 3.32 -22.99
CA PHE A 297 -8.01 4.12 -24.08
C PHE A 297 -8.83 3.95 -25.37
N SER A 298 -9.31 2.74 -25.66
CA SER A 298 -10.14 2.47 -26.84
C SER A 298 -11.42 3.33 -26.90
N THR A 299 -11.96 3.71 -25.73
CA THR A 299 -13.20 4.48 -25.59
C THR A 299 -13.00 5.95 -25.24
N CYS A 300 -11.79 6.35 -24.80
CA CYS A 300 -11.51 7.73 -24.37
C CYS A 300 -11.10 8.61 -25.55
N LEU A 301 -12.04 9.43 -26.04
CA LEU A 301 -11.80 10.37 -27.15
C LEU A 301 -10.60 11.28 -26.88
N GLU A 302 -10.53 11.89 -25.69
CA GLU A 302 -9.47 12.85 -25.37
C GLU A 302 -8.08 12.20 -25.32
N ALA A 303 -7.97 10.96 -24.82
CA ALA A 303 -6.71 10.23 -24.82
C ALA A 303 -6.25 9.88 -26.24
N ARG A 304 -7.19 9.52 -27.12
CA ARG A 304 -6.92 9.24 -28.53
C ARG A 304 -6.53 10.51 -29.30
N THR A 305 -7.14 11.66 -28.99
CA THR A 305 -6.71 12.95 -29.54
C THR A 305 -5.27 13.27 -29.14
N ILE A 306 -4.89 13.04 -27.89
CA ILE A 306 -3.49 13.21 -27.42
C ILE A 306 -2.57 12.27 -28.20
N TRP A 307 -2.93 11.00 -28.36
CA TRP A 307 -2.15 10.02 -29.11
C TRP A 307 -1.94 10.42 -30.58
N ALA A 308 -2.99 10.89 -31.25
CA ALA A 308 -2.91 11.34 -32.63
C ALA A 308 -2.02 12.59 -32.77
N ALA A 309 -2.12 13.52 -31.81
CA ALA A 309 -1.33 14.75 -31.81
C ALA A 309 0.18 14.54 -31.61
N THR A 310 0.60 13.40 -31.03
CA THR A 310 2.03 13.08 -30.84
C THR A 310 2.67 12.31 -31.99
N ASN A 311 1.98 12.20 -33.14
CA ASN A 311 2.41 11.37 -34.26
C ASN A 311 2.75 9.93 -33.84
N GLN A 312 1.79 9.27 -33.17
CA GLN A 312 1.96 7.91 -32.61
C GLN A 312 3.11 7.79 -31.61
N GLY A 313 3.42 8.88 -30.91
CA GLY A 313 4.41 8.90 -29.84
C GLY A 313 5.84 9.26 -30.23
N MET A 314 6.04 9.79 -31.43
CA MET A 314 7.33 10.38 -31.84
C MET A 314 7.57 11.77 -31.23
N MET A 315 6.51 12.47 -30.79
CA MET A 315 6.61 13.77 -30.13
C MET A 315 6.24 13.70 -28.65
N GLY A 316 6.95 14.47 -27.81
CA GLY A 316 6.65 14.59 -26.39
C GLY A 316 5.35 15.35 -26.13
N VAL A 317 4.62 14.97 -25.08
CA VAL A 317 3.43 15.72 -24.61
C VAL A 317 3.89 16.79 -23.64
N HIS A 318 3.42 18.03 -23.83
CA HIS A 318 3.62 19.07 -22.83
C HIS A 318 2.76 18.74 -21.61
N ASP A 319 3.40 18.33 -20.51
CA ASP A 319 2.71 18.04 -19.26
C ASP A 319 2.09 19.34 -18.70
N SER A 320 0.88 19.23 -18.13
CA SER A 320 0.31 20.35 -17.38
C SER A 320 1.19 20.64 -16.16
N ALA A 321 1.24 21.89 -15.72
CA ALA A 321 1.98 22.27 -14.52
C ALA A 321 1.57 21.44 -13.29
N PHE A 322 0.37 20.88 -13.24
CA PHE A 322 -0.08 19.96 -12.19
C PHE A 322 0.58 18.58 -12.25
N ILE A 323 0.69 17.99 -13.45
CA ILE A 323 1.40 16.71 -13.67
C ILE A 323 2.89 16.88 -13.36
N LEU A 324 3.50 17.99 -13.81
CA LEU A 324 4.89 18.35 -13.52
C LEU A 324 5.11 18.68 -12.04
N ARG A 325 4.24 19.50 -11.43
CA ARG A 325 4.33 19.87 -10.00
C ARG A 325 4.06 18.71 -9.08
N SER A 326 3.32 17.67 -9.46
CA SER A 326 3.26 16.44 -8.65
C SER A 326 4.62 15.73 -8.51
N SER A 327 5.57 16.06 -9.40
CA SER A 327 6.96 15.62 -9.39
C SER A 327 7.88 16.64 -8.69
N SER A 328 7.67 17.94 -8.90
CA SER A 328 8.54 19.02 -8.35
C SER A 328 8.08 19.65 -7.03
N LEU A 329 6.86 19.37 -6.57
CA LEU A 329 6.37 19.81 -5.25
C LEU A 329 7.09 19.10 -4.11
N PHE A 330 8.00 18.16 -4.34
CA PHE A 330 8.58 17.35 -3.26
C PHE A 330 10.10 17.34 -3.27
N GLY A 331 10.73 18.45 -3.69
CA GLY A 331 12.17 18.71 -3.61
C GLY A 331 12.89 17.82 -2.60
N LEU A 332 13.42 16.73 -3.14
CA LEU A 332 14.33 15.80 -2.51
C LEU A 332 15.46 15.71 -3.52
N GLU A 333 16.34 16.69 -3.45
CA GLU A 333 17.77 16.44 -3.65
C GLU A 333 18.29 15.58 -2.50
#